data_AF-A0A0Q8PNY6-F1
#
_entry.id   AF-A0A0Q8PNY6-F1
#
_cell.length_a   1.000
_cell.length_b   1.000
_cell.length_c   1.000
_cell.angle_alpha   90.00
_cell.angle_beta   90.00
_cell.angle_gamma   90.00
#
_symmetry.space_group_name_H-M   'P 1'
#
loop_
_entity.id
_entity.type
_entity.pdbx_description
1 polymer ?
#
loop_
_entity_poly.entity_id
_entity_poly.type
_entity_poly.pdbx_seq_one_letter_code
_entity_poly.pdbx_strand_id
1 'polypeptide(L)'
;MNLQPLRRRIAAAASAAVTLAALSACGATADDATTAGTSLAAATVSSIEATHADADDGEYDAADATTITLTDSATAVDGEGAAVDGDVVTITAAGTYVISGTLTDGQLVVDSAGEGKVELVLDGVDITSATTSPVVIAQADEAVVILADGANNTLADAAASAADDEEEDAPTATLFSLADLTIAGTGSLTVDGASNDAIASKDGLVILSGSIDVTAVDDGIRGKDYLVVEDGEITVSAGGDGLKADNESTETSSGATKELGWFQLDGGTVTIAAGSDGVDTVGALNVADGTLTVTSSLEGLEGKQITIAGGTVEVTASEDGLNATTTKTDTEDADDADSAAGAQQQGPGGGGEAVQDGVLLTISGGEVHVDAGADGLDTNGNATLTGGTVVVDSAARGGGDGSIDANGEVVVSGGTLIAVGGLSTAPTTTSPQGWIAATLSTTAEAGQEVSVLDANGTVVASYAATRSTSAVVASSGDITTGESYNLEVDGTDAGTVTAGEFTGGGPGGGGGGGFDRGRP
;
A
#
# COMPACT_ATOMS: atom_id res chain seq x y z
N MET A 1 -35.83 -8.75 -34.41
CA MET A 1 -36.49 -8.71 -33.09
C MET A 1 -35.50 -8.04 -32.17
N ASN A 2 -35.81 -6.82 -31.75
CA ASN A 2 -34.97 -6.03 -30.85
C ASN A 2 -35.05 -6.60 -29.44
N LEU A 3 -33.90 -6.89 -28.85
CA LEU A 3 -33.74 -6.98 -27.41
C LEU A 3 -32.52 -6.13 -27.05
N GLN A 4 -32.77 -5.08 -26.27
CA GLN A 4 -31.77 -4.19 -25.69
C GLN A 4 -31.05 -4.92 -24.54
N PRO A 5 -29.75 -4.67 -24.29
CA PRO A 5 -29.10 -5.15 -23.08
C PRO A 5 -29.56 -4.33 -21.86
N LEU A 6 -29.84 -5.04 -20.77
CA LEU A 6 -30.24 -4.53 -19.48
C LEU A 6 -29.10 -3.71 -18.85
N ARG A 7 -29.32 -2.41 -18.64
CA ARG A 7 -28.54 -1.60 -17.69
C ARG A 7 -29.06 -1.84 -16.27
N ARG A 8 -28.24 -2.41 -15.38
CA ARG A 8 -28.36 -2.32 -13.91
C ARG A 8 -27.15 -1.54 -13.43
N ARG A 9 -27.25 -0.26 -13.03
CA ARG A 9 -27.79 0.28 -11.77
C ARG A 9 -27.01 -0.19 -10.54
N ILE A 10 -25.86 0.44 -10.29
CA ILE A 10 -25.35 0.63 -8.92
C ILE A 10 -26.01 1.90 -8.36
N ALA A 11 -26.50 1.79 -7.14
CA ALA A 11 -27.36 2.75 -6.48
C ALA A 11 -26.54 3.89 -5.87
N ALA A 12 -26.75 5.11 -6.35
CA ALA A 12 -26.39 6.31 -5.61
C ALA A 12 -27.30 6.45 -4.38
N ALA A 13 -26.73 6.32 -3.18
CA ALA A 13 -27.43 6.59 -1.93
C ALA A 13 -27.34 8.08 -1.57
N ALA A 14 -28.39 8.78 -1.96
CA ALA A 14 -28.95 10.06 -1.53
C ALA A 14 -28.22 10.92 -0.46
N SER A 15 -27.82 12.11 -0.90
CA SER A 15 -27.53 13.30 -0.09
C SER A 15 -28.74 13.76 0.74
N ALA A 16 -28.53 13.99 2.04
CA ALA A 16 -29.50 14.66 2.90
C ALA A 16 -29.49 16.17 2.65
N ALA A 17 -30.64 16.71 2.23
CA ALA A 17 -30.85 18.14 2.04
C ALA A 17 -30.96 18.87 3.39
N VAL A 18 -30.01 19.75 3.69
CA VAL A 18 -30.09 20.71 4.80
C VAL A 18 -31.04 21.84 4.42
N THR A 19 -32.20 21.90 5.06
CA THR A 19 -33.11 23.04 4.99
C THR A 19 -32.55 24.22 5.77
N LEU A 20 -32.11 25.25 5.05
CA LEU A 20 -31.68 26.55 5.58
C LEU A 20 -32.90 27.33 6.10
N ALA A 21 -33.10 27.37 7.42
CA ALA A 21 -34.04 28.27 8.06
C ALA A 21 -33.34 29.60 8.38
N ALA A 22 -33.67 30.64 7.61
CA ALA A 22 -33.25 32.00 7.88
C ALA A 22 -33.97 32.56 9.11
N LEU A 23 -33.22 32.84 10.19
CA LEU A 23 -33.62 33.80 11.21
C LEU A 23 -32.65 34.97 11.23
N SER A 24 -33.18 36.13 10.86
CA SER A 24 -32.56 37.43 11.03
C SER A 24 -32.89 37.94 12.44
N ALA A 25 -31.87 38.21 13.27
CA ALA A 25 -32.00 39.07 14.45
C ALA A 25 -30.66 39.73 14.78
N CYS A 26 -30.75 41.02 15.06
CA CYS A 26 -29.71 42.04 15.10
C CYS A 26 -28.93 42.09 16.43
N GLY A 27 -27.61 42.30 16.35
CA GLY A 27 -26.89 43.30 17.15
C GLY A 27 -26.17 42.84 18.42
N ALA A 28 -24.83 42.72 18.35
CA ALA A 28 -23.87 43.27 19.31
C ALA A 28 -22.42 43.09 18.80
N THR A 29 -21.60 44.11 19.00
CA THR A 29 -20.21 44.28 18.59
C THR A 29 -19.22 43.55 19.52
N ALA A 30 -18.29 42.76 18.98
CA ALA A 30 -16.96 42.50 19.56
C ALA A 30 -16.02 41.92 18.49
N ASP A 31 -14.78 42.44 18.47
CA ASP A 31 -13.61 41.95 17.75
C ASP A 31 -13.44 40.44 17.89
N ASP A 32 -13.15 39.71 16.81
CA ASP A 32 -12.35 38.49 16.92
C ASP A 32 -11.69 38.07 15.60
N ALA A 33 -10.51 37.46 15.77
CA ALA A 33 -9.58 37.06 14.74
C ALA A 33 -10.18 36.04 13.75
N THR A 34 -9.87 36.22 12.47
CA THR A 34 -10.18 35.26 11.41
C THR A 34 -9.32 34.01 11.54
N THR A 35 -9.80 33.02 12.28
CA THR A 35 -9.34 31.63 12.16
C THR A 35 -10.03 31.02 10.93
N ALA A 36 -9.27 30.78 9.87
CA ALA A 36 -9.73 30.02 8.72
C ALA A 36 -9.88 28.55 9.16
N GLY A 37 -11.07 28.18 9.64
CA GLY A 37 -11.43 26.78 9.82
C GLY A 37 -11.71 26.17 8.44
N THR A 38 -10.72 25.51 7.87
CA THR A 38 -10.94 24.57 6.77
C THR A 38 -11.67 23.36 7.33
N SER A 39 -12.95 23.22 7.01
CA SER A 39 -13.69 21.98 7.28
C SER A 39 -13.06 20.87 6.44
N LEU A 40 -12.32 19.96 7.07
CA LEU A 40 -11.84 18.73 6.45
C LEU A 40 -13.07 17.88 6.09
N ALA A 41 -13.25 17.64 4.79
CA ALA A 41 -14.25 16.70 4.31
C ALA A 41 -13.85 15.28 4.74
N ALA A 42 -14.82 14.39 4.97
CA ALA A 42 -14.55 12.97 5.13
C ALA A 42 -13.77 12.50 3.89
N ALA A 43 -12.56 11.98 4.11
CA ALA A 43 -11.72 11.48 3.05
C ALA A 43 -12.38 10.24 2.43
N THR A 44 -12.86 10.39 1.21
CA THR A 44 -13.06 9.27 0.30
C THR A 44 -11.68 8.84 -0.20
N VAL A 45 -11.48 7.57 -0.53
CA VAL A 45 -10.37 7.15 -1.41
C VAL A 45 -10.30 8.17 -2.55
N SER A 46 -9.13 8.76 -2.77
CA SER A 46 -8.92 9.67 -3.91
C SER A 46 -9.48 8.98 -5.14
N SER A 47 -10.29 9.65 -5.95
CA SER A 47 -10.84 9.01 -7.15
C SER A 47 -9.67 8.65 -8.04
N ILE A 48 -9.30 7.37 -8.06
CA ILE A 48 -8.23 6.87 -8.88
C ILE A 48 -8.72 6.86 -10.33
N GLU A 49 -7.83 7.21 -11.25
CA GLU A 49 -8.12 7.13 -12.69
C GLU A 49 -8.53 5.71 -13.09
N ALA A 50 -9.26 5.59 -14.20
CA ALA A 50 -9.61 4.29 -14.74
C ALA A 50 -8.33 3.55 -15.15
N THR A 51 -8.22 2.26 -14.79
CA THR A 51 -7.15 1.37 -15.23
C THR A 51 -7.40 0.91 -16.68
N HIS A 52 -6.42 0.22 -17.25
CA HIS A 52 -6.57 -0.42 -18.57
C HIS A 52 -7.55 -1.61 -18.56
N ALA A 53 -7.64 -2.32 -17.43
CA ALA A 53 -8.35 -3.60 -17.34
C ALA A 53 -9.87 -3.47 -17.51
N ASP A 54 -10.45 -4.44 -18.20
CA ASP A 54 -11.89 -4.68 -18.26
C ASP A 54 -12.28 -5.83 -17.33
N ALA A 55 -13.47 -5.75 -16.73
CA ALA A 55 -13.94 -6.76 -15.77
C ALA A 55 -14.12 -8.17 -16.38
N ASP A 56 -14.16 -8.29 -17.71
CA ASP A 56 -14.27 -9.56 -18.45
C ASP A 56 -12.93 -10.07 -19.00
N ASP A 57 -11.79 -9.49 -18.63
CA ASP A 57 -10.46 -9.95 -19.09
C ASP A 57 -10.07 -11.36 -18.60
N GLY A 58 -10.79 -11.89 -17.61
CA GLY A 58 -10.68 -13.31 -17.24
C GLY A 58 -11.46 -14.27 -18.13
N GLU A 59 -12.32 -13.78 -19.03
CA GLU A 59 -13.16 -14.59 -19.91
C GLU A 59 -12.48 -14.82 -21.27
N TYR A 60 -12.47 -16.05 -21.76
CA TYR A 60 -11.92 -16.37 -23.09
C TYR A 60 -12.72 -17.47 -23.81
N ASP A 61 -12.66 -17.49 -25.14
CA ASP A 61 -13.24 -18.55 -25.98
C ASP A 61 -12.15 -19.43 -26.60
N ALA A 62 -12.02 -20.66 -26.10
CA ALA A 62 -11.05 -21.62 -26.62
C ALA A 62 -11.39 -22.17 -28.02
N ALA A 63 -12.59 -21.93 -28.56
CA ALA A 63 -13.02 -22.55 -29.82
C ALA A 63 -12.27 -22.02 -31.05
N ASP A 64 -11.91 -20.75 -31.04
CA ASP A 64 -11.21 -20.06 -32.14
C ASP A 64 -9.77 -19.64 -31.74
N ALA A 65 -9.31 -20.04 -30.55
CA ALA A 65 -7.99 -19.72 -30.04
C ALA A 65 -6.87 -20.47 -30.77
N THR A 66 -5.71 -19.83 -30.90
CA THR A 66 -4.48 -20.51 -31.31
C THR A 66 -3.98 -21.35 -30.14
N THR A 67 -3.73 -22.64 -30.36
CA THR A 67 -3.19 -23.54 -29.33
C THR A 67 -1.68 -23.64 -29.46
N ILE A 68 -0.97 -23.49 -28.34
CA ILE A 68 0.50 -23.62 -28.26
C ILE A 68 0.82 -24.73 -27.25
N THR A 69 1.42 -25.82 -27.72
CA THR A 69 1.89 -26.91 -26.87
C THR A 69 3.41 -26.85 -26.77
N LEU A 70 3.88 -26.39 -25.61
CA LEU A 70 5.28 -26.20 -25.26
C LEU A 70 5.98 -27.55 -25.06
N THR A 71 7.11 -27.74 -25.75
CA THR A 71 7.97 -28.91 -25.58
C THR A 71 9.36 -28.58 -26.11
N ASP A 72 10.40 -28.85 -25.33
CA ASP A 72 11.80 -28.65 -25.73
C ASP A 72 12.08 -29.16 -27.16
N SER A 73 12.55 -28.25 -28.01
CA SER A 73 12.88 -28.41 -29.43
C SER A 73 11.74 -28.95 -30.32
N ALA A 74 10.50 -28.97 -29.82
CA ALA A 74 9.35 -29.59 -30.47
C ALA A 74 8.03 -28.87 -30.22
N THR A 75 8.06 -27.62 -29.72
CA THR A 75 6.87 -26.80 -29.52
C THR A 75 6.02 -26.74 -30.79
N ALA A 76 4.71 -26.95 -30.62
CA ALA A 76 3.74 -26.99 -31.70
C ALA A 76 2.74 -25.84 -31.57
N VAL A 77 2.43 -25.22 -32.72
CA VAL A 77 1.40 -24.17 -32.85
C VAL A 77 0.30 -24.69 -33.77
N ASP A 78 -0.94 -24.68 -33.30
CA ASP A 78 -2.15 -24.96 -34.08
C ASP A 78 -3.01 -23.70 -34.12
N GLY A 79 -2.92 -22.95 -35.21
CA GLY A 79 -3.55 -21.64 -35.37
C GLY A 79 -2.65 -20.66 -36.13
N GLU A 80 -2.97 -19.38 -36.03
CA GLU A 80 -2.19 -18.27 -36.62
C GLU A 80 -1.66 -17.33 -35.51
N GLY A 81 -0.84 -16.35 -35.87
CA GLY A 81 -0.38 -15.31 -34.94
C GLY A 81 0.87 -15.66 -34.11
N ALA A 82 1.21 -16.95 -33.96
CA ALA A 82 2.42 -17.40 -33.27
C ALA A 82 3.42 -18.11 -34.19
N ALA A 83 4.71 -17.91 -33.94
CA ALA A 83 5.82 -18.59 -34.61
C ALA A 83 6.78 -19.19 -33.56
N VAL A 84 7.56 -20.20 -33.97
CA VAL A 84 8.54 -20.89 -33.11
C VAL A 84 9.90 -20.87 -33.79
N ASP A 85 10.93 -20.42 -33.07
CA ASP A 85 12.34 -20.54 -33.45
C ASP A 85 13.13 -21.18 -32.29
N GLY A 86 13.49 -22.45 -32.44
CA GLY A 86 14.04 -23.24 -31.33
C GLY A 86 13.02 -23.36 -30.19
N ASP A 87 13.44 -22.94 -28.99
CA ASP A 87 12.63 -22.92 -27.76
C ASP A 87 12.09 -21.53 -27.43
N VAL A 88 12.03 -20.65 -28.45
CA VAL A 88 11.40 -19.33 -28.36
C VAL A 88 10.11 -19.34 -29.17
N VAL A 89 9.00 -19.01 -28.50
CA VAL A 89 7.69 -18.79 -29.11
C VAL A 89 7.47 -17.28 -29.22
N THR A 90 7.14 -16.78 -30.40
CA THR A 90 6.84 -15.35 -30.62
C THR A 90 5.41 -15.19 -31.13
N ILE A 91 4.58 -14.50 -30.36
CA ILE A 91 3.23 -14.07 -30.69
C ILE A 91 3.31 -12.67 -31.30
N THR A 92 2.73 -12.49 -32.49
CA THR A 92 2.87 -11.26 -33.30
C THR A 92 1.54 -10.60 -33.64
N ALA A 93 0.41 -11.18 -33.21
CA ALA A 93 -0.92 -10.67 -33.48
C ALA A 93 -1.80 -10.69 -32.22
N ALA A 94 -2.69 -9.70 -32.10
CA ALA A 94 -3.80 -9.74 -31.14
C ALA A 94 -4.66 -11.01 -31.34
N GLY A 95 -5.21 -11.52 -30.24
CA GLY A 95 -6.00 -12.74 -30.20
C GLY A 95 -5.74 -13.60 -28.96
N THR A 96 -6.48 -14.70 -28.88
CA THR A 96 -6.41 -15.66 -27.77
C THR A 96 -5.45 -16.80 -28.06
N TYR A 97 -4.54 -17.07 -27.13
CA TYR A 97 -3.54 -18.12 -27.21
C TYR A 97 -3.68 -19.05 -25.99
N VAL A 98 -4.10 -20.30 -26.23
CA VAL A 98 -4.18 -21.33 -25.17
C VAL A 98 -2.87 -22.11 -25.14
N ILE A 99 -2.15 -21.97 -24.03
CA ILE A 99 -0.76 -22.40 -23.89
C ILE A 99 -0.69 -23.47 -22.81
N SER A 100 0.00 -24.56 -23.09
CA SER A 100 0.20 -25.67 -22.15
C SER A 100 1.54 -26.35 -22.39
N GLY A 101 2.03 -27.11 -21.41
CA GLY A 101 3.27 -27.89 -21.54
C GLY A 101 4.49 -27.20 -20.96
N THR A 102 5.68 -27.68 -21.32
CA THR A 102 6.93 -27.33 -20.62
C THR A 102 8.02 -26.88 -21.58
N LEU A 103 8.76 -25.84 -21.19
CA LEU A 103 10.09 -25.49 -21.72
C LEU A 103 11.08 -25.45 -20.56
N THR A 104 12.16 -26.24 -20.64
CA THR A 104 13.18 -26.27 -19.57
C THR A 104 14.24 -25.18 -19.69
N ASP A 105 14.37 -24.61 -20.88
CA ASP A 105 15.18 -23.43 -21.18
C ASP A 105 14.62 -22.76 -22.43
N GLY A 106 13.63 -21.88 -22.25
CA GLY A 106 12.91 -21.27 -23.36
C GLY A 106 12.19 -19.99 -22.99
N GLN A 107 11.48 -19.42 -23.96
CA GLN A 107 10.83 -18.12 -23.81
C GLN A 107 9.53 -18.05 -24.60
N LEU A 108 8.55 -17.37 -24.02
CA LEU A 108 7.35 -16.88 -24.68
C LEU A 108 7.43 -15.35 -24.83
N VAL A 109 7.41 -14.86 -26.06
CA VAL A 109 7.50 -13.44 -26.39
C VAL A 109 6.19 -12.98 -27.03
N VAL A 110 5.66 -11.85 -26.56
CA VAL A 110 4.60 -11.10 -27.25
C VAL A 110 5.22 -9.86 -27.88
N ASP A 111 5.19 -9.79 -29.21
CA ASP A 111 5.67 -8.68 -30.04
C ASP A 111 4.61 -8.34 -31.09
N SER A 112 3.46 -7.85 -30.62
CA SER A 112 2.31 -7.51 -31.45
C SER A 112 2.10 -6.01 -31.55
N ALA A 113 2.38 -5.45 -32.73
CA ALA A 113 2.07 -4.06 -33.08
C ALA A 113 0.60 -3.82 -33.48
N GLY A 114 -0.27 -4.83 -33.35
CA GLY A 114 -1.68 -4.74 -33.74
C GLY A 114 -2.53 -4.09 -32.67
N GLU A 115 -3.68 -3.51 -33.07
CA GLU A 115 -4.71 -3.07 -32.12
C GLU A 115 -5.44 -4.29 -31.53
N GLY A 116 -5.80 -4.22 -30.25
CA GLY A 116 -6.54 -5.25 -29.52
C GLY A 116 -5.69 -6.12 -28.58
N LYS A 117 -6.39 -6.89 -27.73
CA LYS A 117 -5.78 -7.68 -26.66
C LYS A 117 -4.99 -8.88 -27.19
N VAL A 118 -3.87 -9.17 -26.54
CA VAL A 118 -3.19 -10.46 -26.62
C VAL A 118 -3.49 -11.22 -25.33
N GLU A 119 -4.31 -12.27 -25.42
CA GLU A 119 -4.71 -13.07 -24.26
C GLU A 119 -3.86 -14.35 -24.20
N LEU A 120 -3.02 -14.47 -23.17
CA LEU A 120 -2.19 -15.62 -22.88
C LEU A 120 -2.92 -16.49 -21.84
N VAL A 121 -3.65 -17.50 -22.32
CA VAL A 121 -4.34 -18.45 -21.44
C VAL A 121 -3.36 -19.54 -21.03
N LEU A 122 -2.91 -19.51 -19.77
CA LEU A 122 -1.97 -20.47 -19.20
C LEU A 122 -2.74 -21.67 -18.62
N ASP A 123 -2.69 -22.80 -19.33
CA ASP A 123 -3.39 -24.05 -19.02
C ASP A 123 -2.38 -25.18 -18.71
N GLY A 124 -1.63 -25.02 -17.62
CA GLY A 124 -0.62 -26.00 -17.19
C GLY A 124 0.73 -25.78 -17.86
N VAL A 125 1.20 -24.53 -17.81
CA VAL A 125 2.49 -24.08 -18.34
C VAL A 125 3.59 -24.23 -17.31
N ASP A 126 4.77 -24.69 -17.72
CA ASP A 126 5.99 -24.72 -16.91
C ASP A 126 7.15 -24.21 -17.80
N ILE A 127 7.54 -22.94 -17.65
CA ILE A 127 8.60 -22.32 -18.46
C ILE A 127 9.73 -21.88 -17.54
N THR A 128 10.89 -22.46 -17.75
CA THR A 128 12.15 -21.94 -17.20
C THR A 128 12.96 -21.29 -18.32
N SER A 129 13.61 -20.16 -18.04
CA SER A 129 14.64 -19.58 -18.91
C SER A 129 15.94 -19.45 -18.15
N ALA A 130 17.03 -20.02 -18.69
CA ALA A 130 18.33 -19.99 -18.02
C ALA A 130 19.14 -18.71 -18.32
N THR A 131 18.68 -17.90 -19.27
CA THR A 131 19.44 -16.76 -19.81
C THR A 131 18.73 -15.42 -19.73
N THR A 132 17.43 -15.39 -19.50
CA THR A 132 16.58 -14.19 -19.54
C THR A 132 15.22 -14.50 -18.89
N SER A 133 14.21 -13.68 -19.12
CA SER A 133 12.84 -13.87 -18.65
C SER A 133 12.11 -14.93 -19.48
N PRO A 134 11.38 -15.87 -18.85
CA PRO A 134 10.57 -16.86 -19.55
C PRO A 134 9.37 -16.27 -20.28
N VAL A 135 8.79 -15.16 -19.83
CA VAL A 135 7.69 -14.48 -20.52
C VAL A 135 8.00 -12.99 -20.67
N VAL A 136 8.00 -12.51 -21.91
CA VAL A 136 8.30 -11.12 -22.25
C VAL A 136 7.22 -10.55 -23.16
N ILE A 137 6.51 -9.54 -22.69
CA ILE A 137 5.59 -8.74 -23.50
C ILE A 137 6.36 -7.50 -23.96
N ALA A 138 7.03 -7.62 -25.10
CA ALA A 138 7.79 -6.53 -25.69
C ALA A 138 6.87 -5.49 -26.36
N GLN A 139 5.72 -5.92 -26.89
CA GLN A 139 4.73 -5.03 -27.46
C GLN A 139 3.34 -5.67 -27.48
N ALA A 140 2.34 -4.96 -26.98
CA ALA A 140 0.93 -5.24 -27.17
C ALA A 140 0.15 -3.91 -27.05
N ASP A 141 -1.04 -3.81 -27.65
CA ASP A 141 -1.99 -2.74 -27.30
C ASP A 141 -2.46 -2.93 -25.84
N GLU A 142 -2.72 -4.17 -25.46
CA GLU A 142 -3.01 -4.62 -24.10
C GLU A 142 -2.67 -6.12 -23.99
N ALA A 143 -2.06 -6.54 -22.89
CA ALA A 143 -1.73 -7.93 -22.64
C ALA A 143 -2.49 -8.47 -21.42
N VAL A 144 -3.09 -9.66 -21.59
CA VAL A 144 -3.84 -10.31 -20.52
C VAL A 144 -3.29 -11.72 -20.31
N VAL A 145 -2.84 -12.03 -19.10
CA VAL A 145 -2.47 -13.37 -18.66
C VAL A 145 -3.65 -14.00 -17.93
N ILE A 146 -4.24 -15.04 -18.52
CA ILE A 146 -5.42 -15.72 -17.98
C ILE A 146 -4.99 -17.07 -17.40
N LEU A 147 -5.16 -17.24 -16.10
CA LEU A 147 -4.91 -18.48 -15.37
C LEU A 147 -6.12 -19.41 -15.53
N ALA A 148 -6.00 -20.39 -16.42
CA ALA A 148 -7.11 -21.30 -16.74
C ALA A 148 -7.62 -22.05 -15.49
N ASP A 149 -8.93 -22.32 -15.44
CA ASP A 149 -9.56 -22.91 -14.25
C ASP A 149 -8.93 -24.26 -13.87
N GLY A 150 -8.42 -24.34 -12.64
CA GLY A 150 -7.76 -25.53 -12.10
C GLY A 150 -6.37 -25.84 -12.69
N ALA A 151 -5.85 -24.99 -13.57
CA ALA A 151 -4.48 -25.09 -14.05
C ALA A 151 -3.49 -24.65 -12.97
N ASN A 152 -2.29 -25.22 -13.01
CA ASN A 152 -1.15 -24.77 -12.21
C ASN A 152 -0.05 -24.39 -13.17
N ASN A 153 0.39 -23.13 -13.11
CA ASN A 153 1.37 -22.58 -14.02
C ASN A 153 2.63 -22.17 -13.26
N THR A 154 3.81 -22.38 -13.84
CA THR A 154 5.09 -22.02 -13.24
C THR A 154 5.96 -21.30 -14.25
N LEU A 155 6.49 -20.15 -13.83
CA LEU A 155 7.47 -19.37 -14.57
C LEU A 155 8.70 -19.20 -13.69
N ALA A 156 9.88 -19.47 -14.24
CA ALA A 156 11.14 -19.28 -13.52
C ALA A 156 12.21 -18.69 -14.44
N ASP A 157 12.92 -17.68 -13.95
CA ASP A 157 14.21 -17.29 -14.53
C ASP A 157 15.36 -17.95 -13.76
N ALA A 158 16.59 -17.74 -14.24
CA ALA A 158 17.79 -18.07 -13.49
C ALA A 158 18.52 -16.79 -13.09
N ALA A 159 19.21 -16.82 -11.93
CA ALA A 159 20.03 -15.74 -11.37
C ALA A 159 21.20 -15.23 -12.24
N ALA A 160 21.22 -15.59 -13.53
CA ALA A 160 22.24 -15.24 -14.51
C ALA A 160 21.68 -14.45 -15.70
N SER A 161 20.57 -13.72 -15.54
CA SER A 161 20.11 -12.72 -16.52
C SER A 161 21.10 -11.56 -16.59
N ALA A 162 22.23 -11.78 -17.25
CA ALA A 162 23.24 -10.77 -17.57
C ALA A 162 22.86 -9.98 -18.84
N ALA A 163 21.57 -9.77 -19.08
CA ALA A 163 21.07 -8.98 -20.20
C ALA A 163 20.93 -7.53 -19.72
N ASP A 164 22.01 -6.76 -19.86
CA ASP A 164 22.11 -5.30 -19.73
C ASP A 164 20.92 -4.68 -18.97
N ASP A 165 20.99 -4.76 -17.65
CA ASP A 165 20.17 -4.02 -16.67
C ASP A 165 20.18 -2.50 -16.91
N GLU A 166 21.09 -2.03 -17.76
CA GLU A 166 21.30 -0.65 -18.18
C GLU A 166 20.45 -0.22 -19.40
N GLU A 167 19.80 -1.14 -20.14
CA GLU A 167 18.92 -0.79 -21.26
C GLU A 167 17.48 -0.54 -20.76
N GLU A 168 16.91 0.61 -21.11
CA GLU A 168 15.57 1.08 -20.66
C GLU A 168 14.44 0.04 -20.86
N ASP A 169 14.55 -0.76 -21.93
CA ASP A 169 13.55 -1.74 -22.35
C ASP A 169 13.98 -3.21 -22.09
N ALA A 170 15.09 -3.43 -21.37
CA ALA A 170 15.52 -4.79 -21.04
C ALA A 170 14.52 -5.47 -20.10
N PRO A 171 14.28 -6.79 -20.26
CA PRO A 171 13.36 -7.49 -19.39
C PRO A 171 13.99 -7.68 -18.00
N THR A 172 13.43 -6.98 -17.02
CA THR A 172 13.90 -6.97 -15.62
C THR A 172 13.02 -7.80 -14.68
N ALA A 173 12.16 -8.68 -15.22
CA ALA A 173 11.31 -9.55 -14.40
C ALA A 173 11.07 -10.92 -15.05
N THR A 174 10.76 -11.95 -14.26
CA THR A 174 10.43 -13.29 -14.81
C THR A 174 9.20 -13.26 -15.73
N LEU A 175 8.14 -12.56 -15.32
CA LEU A 175 7.05 -12.13 -16.19
C LEU A 175 7.19 -10.61 -16.40
N PHE A 176 7.66 -10.22 -17.59
CA PHE A 176 7.96 -8.83 -17.88
C PHE A 176 7.06 -8.27 -18.98
N SER A 177 6.58 -7.04 -18.79
CA SER A 177 5.78 -6.31 -19.78
C SER A 177 6.26 -4.87 -19.98
N LEU A 178 6.41 -4.48 -21.24
CA LEU A 178 6.56 -3.08 -21.67
C LEU A 178 5.21 -2.38 -21.89
N ALA A 179 4.10 -3.12 -21.84
CA ALA A 179 2.75 -2.60 -21.99
C ALA A 179 1.93 -2.83 -20.70
N ASP A 180 0.75 -2.22 -20.63
CA ASP A 180 -0.28 -2.54 -19.63
C ASP A 180 -0.53 -4.06 -19.56
N LEU A 181 -0.52 -4.59 -18.32
CA LEU A 181 -0.65 -6.01 -18.03
C LEU A 181 -1.81 -6.30 -17.08
N THR A 182 -2.75 -7.14 -17.51
CA THR A 182 -3.78 -7.73 -16.64
C THR A 182 -3.48 -9.19 -16.35
N ILE A 183 -3.63 -9.62 -15.09
CA ILE A 183 -3.64 -11.03 -14.67
C ILE A 183 -5.04 -11.37 -14.16
N ALA A 184 -5.63 -12.44 -14.68
CA ALA A 184 -7.00 -12.85 -14.34
C ALA A 184 -7.17 -14.37 -14.35
N GLY A 185 -8.35 -14.85 -13.98
CA GLY A 185 -8.71 -16.28 -13.98
C GLY A 185 -8.60 -16.94 -12.60
N THR A 186 -9.01 -18.21 -12.51
CA THR A 186 -9.14 -18.95 -11.24
C THR A 186 -8.08 -20.03 -11.03
N GLY A 187 -7.17 -20.22 -12.01
CA GLY A 187 -6.00 -21.08 -11.88
C GLY A 187 -4.93 -20.50 -10.95
N SER A 188 -3.80 -21.20 -10.84
CA SER A 188 -2.64 -20.74 -10.09
C SER A 188 -1.45 -20.38 -10.98
N LEU A 189 -0.63 -19.45 -10.48
CA LEU A 189 0.63 -19.01 -11.06
C LEU A 189 1.70 -18.96 -9.96
N THR A 190 2.78 -19.71 -10.14
CA THR A 190 4.01 -19.58 -9.35
C THR A 190 5.07 -18.89 -10.19
N VAL A 191 5.68 -17.83 -9.66
CA VAL A 191 6.73 -17.06 -10.34
C VAL A 191 7.98 -17.01 -9.47
N ASP A 192 9.07 -17.60 -9.97
CA ASP A 192 10.38 -17.62 -9.33
C ASP A 192 11.33 -16.64 -10.05
N GLY A 193 11.40 -15.41 -9.55
CA GLY A 193 12.35 -14.35 -9.94
C GLY A 193 13.69 -14.52 -9.24
N ALA A 194 14.60 -15.27 -9.85
CA ALA A 194 15.93 -15.51 -9.32
C ALA A 194 16.94 -14.42 -9.71
N SER A 195 16.63 -13.57 -10.69
CA SER A 195 17.54 -12.55 -11.23
C SER A 195 17.24 -11.13 -10.78
N ASN A 196 15.98 -10.73 -10.74
CA ASN A 196 15.50 -9.39 -10.40
C ASN A 196 14.04 -9.52 -9.89
N ASP A 197 13.12 -8.67 -10.36
CA ASP A 197 11.70 -8.73 -10.07
C ASP A 197 11.07 -10.07 -10.51
N ALA A 198 9.99 -10.49 -9.87
CA ALA A 198 9.24 -11.65 -10.36
C ALA A 198 8.23 -11.26 -11.44
N ILE A 199 7.38 -10.27 -11.18
CA ILE A 199 6.38 -9.78 -12.13
C ILE A 199 6.52 -8.27 -12.25
N ALA A 200 6.75 -7.76 -13.47
CA ALA A 200 6.84 -6.31 -13.70
C ALA A 200 6.12 -5.87 -14.98
N SER A 201 5.40 -4.75 -14.87
CA SER A 201 4.95 -3.93 -15.99
C SER A 201 5.62 -2.55 -15.91
N LYS A 202 6.17 -2.08 -17.04
CA LYS A 202 6.68 -0.70 -17.17
C LYS A 202 5.55 0.33 -17.29
N ASP A 203 4.32 -0.10 -17.50
CA ASP A 203 3.11 0.73 -17.41
C ASP A 203 2.25 0.27 -16.20
N GLY A 204 0.94 0.09 -16.37
CA GLY A 204 0.04 -0.40 -15.34
C GLY A 204 0.02 -1.91 -15.21
N LEU A 205 -0.27 -2.39 -14.00
CA LEU A 205 -0.51 -3.80 -13.70
C LEU A 205 -1.82 -3.95 -12.91
N VAL A 206 -2.71 -4.81 -13.39
CA VAL A 206 -3.97 -5.15 -12.69
C VAL A 206 -4.04 -6.64 -12.45
N ILE A 207 -4.35 -7.03 -11.21
CA ILE A 207 -4.68 -8.41 -10.83
C ILE A 207 -6.17 -8.44 -10.52
N LEU A 208 -6.94 -9.03 -11.44
CA LEU A 208 -8.38 -9.20 -11.27
C LEU A 208 -8.70 -10.36 -10.34
N SER A 209 -7.96 -11.47 -10.47
CA SER A 209 -8.12 -12.68 -9.67
C SER A 209 -6.95 -13.65 -9.87
N GLY A 210 -6.93 -14.72 -9.07
CA GLY A 210 -6.01 -15.85 -9.24
C GLY A 210 -5.42 -16.32 -7.91
N SER A 211 -4.72 -17.46 -7.94
CA SER A 211 -3.83 -17.87 -6.85
C SER A 211 -2.39 -17.65 -7.31
N ILE A 212 -1.72 -16.63 -6.77
CA ILE A 212 -0.43 -16.16 -7.25
C ILE A 212 0.60 -16.30 -6.12
N ASP A 213 1.67 -17.06 -6.37
CA ASP A 213 2.78 -17.25 -5.44
C ASP A 213 4.06 -16.73 -6.09
N VAL A 214 4.69 -15.74 -5.47
CA VAL A 214 5.82 -14.99 -6.01
C VAL A 214 7.00 -15.10 -5.06
N THR A 215 8.15 -15.50 -5.61
CA THR A 215 9.46 -15.34 -4.96
C THR A 215 10.34 -14.48 -5.86
N ALA A 216 10.92 -13.41 -5.33
CA ALA A 216 11.83 -12.51 -6.05
C ALA A 216 13.11 -12.24 -5.26
N VAL A 217 14.22 -12.01 -5.95
CA VAL A 217 15.47 -11.54 -5.32
C VAL A 217 15.48 -10.02 -5.13
N ASP A 218 14.74 -9.29 -5.97
CA ASP A 218 14.48 -7.86 -5.85
C ASP A 218 12.99 -7.67 -5.52
N ASP A 219 12.20 -6.97 -6.35
CA ASP A 219 10.80 -6.69 -6.05
C ASP A 219 9.86 -7.85 -6.43
N GLY A 220 8.81 -8.05 -5.63
CA GLY A 220 7.82 -9.10 -5.90
C GLY A 220 6.98 -8.79 -7.14
N ILE A 221 6.08 -7.82 -7.01
CA ILE A 221 5.15 -7.43 -8.08
C ILE A 221 5.21 -5.92 -8.27
N ARG A 222 5.56 -5.50 -9.49
CA ARG A 222 5.70 -4.08 -9.86
C ARG A 222 4.78 -3.70 -11.00
N GLY A 223 3.91 -2.74 -10.76
CA GLY A 223 3.24 -1.99 -11.80
C GLY A 223 3.74 -0.55 -11.72
N LYS A 224 4.64 -0.16 -12.61
CA LYS A 224 5.36 1.11 -12.51
C LYS A 224 4.41 2.29 -12.32
N ASP A 225 3.35 2.34 -13.10
CA ASP A 225 2.37 3.42 -13.01
C ASP A 225 1.35 3.20 -11.94
N TYR A 226 0.88 1.96 -11.87
CA TYR A 226 -0.06 1.53 -10.88
C TYR A 226 -0.05 0.02 -10.76
N LEU A 227 -0.34 -0.41 -9.54
CA LEU A 227 -0.62 -1.79 -9.21
C LEU A 227 -2.00 -1.88 -8.55
N VAL A 228 -2.92 -2.59 -9.19
CA VAL A 228 -4.28 -2.80 -8.66
C VAL A 228 -4.51 -4.27 -8.38
N VAL A 229 -5.06 -4.57 -7.22
CA VAL A 229 -5.55 -5.89 -6.85
C VAL A 229 -7.05 -5.78 -6.60
N GLU A 230 -7.86 -6.32 -7.51
CA GLU A 230 -9.31 -6.37 -7.36
C GLU A 230 -9.76 -7.56 -6.51
N ASP A 231 -9.16 -8.73 -6.72
CA ASP A 231 -9.40 -9.96 -5.95
C ASP A 231 -8.23 -10.95 -6.13
N GLY A 232 -8.27 -12.08 -5.42
CA GLY A 232 -7.29 -13.17 -5.53
C GLY A 232 -6.68 -13.59 -4.20
N GLU A 233 -5.81 -14.61 -4.25
CA GLU A 233 -4.95 -15.06 -3.15
C GLU A 233 -3.50 -14.91 -3.60
N ILE A 234 -2.81 -13.90 -3.09
CA ILE A 234 -1.48 -13.49 -3.52
C ILE A 234 -0.51 -13.64 -2.35
N THR A 235 0.57 -14.38 -2.55
CA THR A 235 1.69 -14.49 -1.59
C THR A 235 2.97 -14.01 -2.25
N VAL A 236 3.72 -13.15 -1.57
CA VAL A 236 4.95 -12.55 -2.07
C VAL A 236 6.07 -12.73 -1.06
N SER A 237 7.21 -13.24 -1.51
CA SER A 237 8.49 -13.26 -0.79
C SER A 237 9.54 -12.55 -1.64
N ALA A 238 9.88 -11.32 -1.29
CA ALA A 238 10.78 -10.45 -2.04
C ALA A 238 12.05 -10.12 -1.25
N GLY A 239 13.17 -9.93 -1.94
CA GLY A 239 14.42 -9.42 -1.34
C GLY A 239 14.44 -7.89 -1.26
N GLY A 240 13.81 -7.22 -2.23
CA GLY A 240 13.45 -5.80 -2.21
C GLY A 240 12.04 -5.61 -1.67
N ASP A 241 11.22 -4.87 -2.40
CA ASP A 241 9.86 -4.54 -2.02
C ASP A 241 8.88 -5.68 -2.35
N GLY A 242 7.86 -5.85 -1.51
CA GLY A 242 6.81 -6.82 -1.80
C GLY A 242 6.01 -6.40 -3.04
N LEU A 243 5.40 -5.22 -2.96
CA LEU A 243 4.60 -4.62 -4.02
C LEU A 243 5.10 -3.22 -4.32
N LYS A 244 5.23 -2.86 -5.60
CA LYS A 244 5.83 -1.58 -5.99
C LYS A 244 5.05 -0.85 -7.07
N ALA A 245 4.94 0.48 -6.92
CA ALA A 245 4.52 1.41 -7.98
C ALA A 245 5.30 2.72 -7.92
N ASP A 246 6.21 2.90 -8.86
CA ASP A 246 7.33 3.85 -8.74
C ASP A 246 7.42 4.89 -9.87
N ASN A 247 6.35 5.12 -10.62
CA ASN A 247 6.34 6.19 -11.62
C ASN A 247 6.48 7.57 -10.93
N GLU A 248 7.64 8.20 -11.07
CA GLU A 248 7.89 9.54 -10.53
C GLU A 248 7.46 10.67 -11.49
N SER A 249 7.24 10.34 -12.76
CA SER A 249 6.93 11.34 -13.78
C SER A 249 5.43 11.58 -13.89
N THR A 250 5.01 12.82 -13.66
CA THR A 250 3.64 13.25 -13.98
C THR A 250 3.45 13.64 -15.45
N GLU A 251 4.50 13.48 -16.27
CA GLU A 251 4.51 13.82 -17.69
C GLU A 251 4.68 12.56 -18.54
N THR A 252 3.97 12.50 -19.67
CA THR A 252 4.16 11.45 -20.68
C THR A 252 4.84 12.01 -21.92
N SER A 253 5.49 11.13 -22.71
CA SER A 253 6.03 11.47 -24.04
C SER A 253 4.96 11.99 -25.02
N SER A 254 3.68 11.74 -24.73
CA SER A 254 2.53 12.26 -25.49
C SER A 254 2.09 13.68 -25.08
N GLY A 255 2.60 14.20 -23.97
CA GLY A 255 2.17 15.46 -23.34
C GLY A 255 0.88 15.36 -22.52
N ALA A 256 0.39 14.15 -22.27
CA ALA A 256 -0.64 13.88 -21.26
C ALA A 256 -0.04 13.85 -19.85
N THR A 257 -0.83 14.25 -18.86
CA THR A 257 -0.45 14.14 -17.43
C THR A 257 -0.71 12.72 -16.93
N LYS A 258 0.25 12.17 -16.20
CA LYS A 258 0.17 10.87 -15.52
C LYS A 258 0.16 11.09 -14.01
N GLU A 259 -0.43 10.15 -13.27
CA GLU A 259 -0.33 10.14 -11.82
C GLU A 259 1.03 9.59 -11.39
N LEU A 260 1.48 9.94 -10.19
CA LEU A 260 2.60 9.25 -9.56
C LEU A 260 2.22 7.77 -9.34
N GLY A 261 3.21 6.88 -9.34
CA GLY A 261 3.04 5.45 -9.10
C GLY A 261 2.11 5.17 -7.92
N TRP A 262 1.04 4.40 -8.11
CA TRP A 262 0.04 4.18 -7.05
C TRP A 262 -0.41 2.73 -6.90
N PHE A 263 -0.83 2.37 -5.70
CA PHE A 263 -1.36 1.06 -5.35
C PHE A 263 -2.82 1.14 -4.90
N GLN A 264 -3.63 0.16 -5.30
CA GLN A 264 -5.01 -0.02 -4.86
C GLN A 264 -5.30 -1.49 -4.53
N LEU A 265 -5.83 -1.73 -3.33
CA LEU A 265 -6.42 -3.00 -2.92
C LEU A 265 -7.94 -2.86 -2.77
N ASP A 266 -8.69 -3.45 -3.70
CA ASP A 266 -10.16 -3.47 -3.67
C ASP A 266 -10.75 -4.74 -3.07
N GLY A 267 -9.96 -5.82 -2.97
CA GLY A 267 -10.41 -7.12 -2.47
C GLY A 267 -9.29 -8.16 -2.41
N GLY A 268 -9.65 -9.43 -2.22
CA GLY A 268 -8.69 -10.52 -2.14
C GLY A 268 -7.89 -10.60 -0.84
N THR A 269 -6.87 -11.46 -0.83
CA THR A 269 -5.91 -11.68 0.25
C THR A 269 -4.50 -11.55 -0.30
N VAL A 270 -3.72 -10.66 0.29
CA VAL A 270 -2.33 -10.40 -0.07
C VAL A 270 -1.45 -10.60 1.16
N THR A 271 -0.49 -11.51 1.10
CA THR A 271 0.49 -11.78 2.16
C THR A 271 1.89 -11.53 1.66
N ILE A 272 2.67 -10.74 2.39
CA ILE A 272 3.97 -10.20 1.94
C ILE A 272 5.04 -10.49 3.00
N ALA A 273 6.20 -10.96 2.55
CA ALA A 273 7.46 -10.85 3.26
C ALA A 273 8.44 -10.14 2.33
N ALA A 274 8.93 -8.99 2.74
CA ALA A 274 9.83 -8.15 1.96
C ALA A 274 11.15 -7.93 2.70
N GLY A 275 12.22 -7.67 1.95
CA GLY A 275 13.52 -7.29 2.50
C GLY A 275 13.69 -5.78 2.65
N SER A 276 12.98 -4.98 1.84
CA SER A 276 12.77 -3.55 2.03
C SER A 276 11.31 -3.32 2.45
N ASP A 277 10.45 -2.77 1.61
CA ASP A 277 9.12 -2.32 2.01
C ASP A 277 8.05 -3.37 1.72
N GLY A 278 7.05 -3.47 2.59
CA GLY A 278 5.90 -4.35 2.30
C GLY A 278 5.18 -3.89 1.03
N VAL A 279 4.82 -2.62 0.99
CA VAL A 279 4.27 -1.95 -0.20
C VAL A 279 4.93 -0.58 -0.34
N ASP A 280 5.60 -0.36 -1.46
CA ASP A 280 6.23 0.91 -1.82
C ASP A 280 5.46 1.58 -2.96
N THR A 281 5.04 2.83 -2.74
CA THR A 281 4.52 3.69 -3.80
C THR A 281 5.14 5.08 -3.75
N VAL A 282 5.37 5.69 -4.92
CA VAL A 282 5.76 7.11 -4.99
C VAL A 282 4.55 8.03 -4.70
N GLY A 283 3.37 7.61 -5.15
CA GLY A 283 2.13 8.34 -5.10
C GLY A 283 1.20 7.89 -3.97
N ALA A 284 0.06 7.31 -4.35
CA ALA A 284 -0.98 6.93 -3.41
C ALA A 284 -0.95 5.43 -3.14
N LEU A 285 -1.17 5.05 -1.89
CA LEU A 285 -1.41 3.68 -1.46
C LEU A 285 -2.79 3.62 -0.83
N ASN A 286 -3.69 2.86 -1.44
CA ASN A 286 -5.08 2.80 -1.03
C ASN A 286 -5.52 1.36 -0.72
N VAL A 287 -6.15 1.18 0.44
CA VAL A 287 -6.81 -0.08 0.82
C VAL A 287 -8.29 0.19 1.01
N ALA A 288 -9.11 -0.20 0.03
CA ALA A 288 -10.56 -0.05 0.07
C ALA A 288 -11.25 -1.22 0.78
N ASP A 289 -10.82 -2.45 0.52
CA ASP A 289 -11.30 -3.68 1.18
C ASP A 289 -10.23 -4.78 1.08
N GLY A 290 -10.57 -6.02 1.45
CA GLY A 290 -9.68 -7.18 1.37
C GLY A 290 -8.80 -7.36 2.60
N THR A 291 -7.80 -8.25 2.48
CA THR A 291 -6.80 -8.50 3.54
C THR A 291 -5.40 -8.22 3.00
N LEU A 292 -4.68 -7.32 3.66
CA LEU A 292 -3.27 -7.03 3.40
C LEU A 292 -2.45 -7.38 4.65
N THR A 293 -1.58 -8.38 4.54
CA THR A 293 -0.70 -8.81 5.63
C THR A 293 0.75 -8.67 5.22
N VAL A 294 1.47 -7.72 5.82
CA VAL A 294 2.94 -7.63 5.75
C VAL A 294 3.51 -8.36 6.97
N THR A 295 4.07 -9.55 6.74
CA THR A 295 4.59 -10.43 7.79
C THR A 295 6.00 -10.05 8.28
N SER A 296 6.78 -9.39 7.41
CA SER A 296 8.08 -8.80 7.73
C SER A 296 8.51 -7.84 6.63
N SER A 297 9.10 -6.71 7.02
CA SER A 297 9.72 -5.71 6.14
C SER A 297 10.63 -4.77 6.94
N LEU A 298 11.39 -3.90 6.27
CA LEU A 298 11.99 -2.71 6.87
C LEU A 298 10.88 -1.75 7.28
N GLU A 299 10.23 -1.08 6.32
CA GLU A 299 8.98 -0.35 6.56
C GLU A 299 7.77 -1.14 6.04
N GLY A 300 6.62 -0.94 6.64
CA GLY A 300 5.42 -1.70 6.30
C GLY A 300 4.78 -1.25 5.00
N LEU A 301 4.10 -0.09 5.05
CA LEU A 301 3.47 0.53 3.89
C LEU A 301 4.03 1.95 3.74
N GLU A 302 4.57 2.25 2.56
CA GLU A 302 5.17 3.55 2.26
C GLU A 302 4.49 4.22 1.07
N GLY A 303 4.24 5.53 1.18
CA GLY A 303 3.92 6.36 0.03
C GLY A 303 3.48 7.77 0.39
N LYS A 304 3.42 8.65 -0.61
CA LYS A 304 3.05 10.06 -0.36
C LYS A 304 1.68 10.20 0.31
N GLN A 305 0.71 9.38 -0.10
CA GLN A 305 -0.61 9.36 0.51
C GLN A 305 -1.03 7.93 0.84
N ILE A 306 -1.18 7.62 2.12
CA ILE A 306 -1.67 6.33 2.58
C ILE A 306 -3.13 6.49 3.01
N THR A 307 -4.04 5.73 2.41
CA THR A 307 -5.46 5.72 2.76
C THR A 307 -5.96 4.30 3.02
N ILE A 308 -6.44 4.05 4.24
CA ILE A 308 -7.12 2.81 4.61
C ILE A 308 -8.60 3.12 4.86
N ALA A 309 -9.46 2.65 3.97
CA ALA A 309 -10.90 2.88 4.02
C ALA A 309 -11.70 1.67 4.52
N GLY A 310 -11.15 0.46 4.39
CA GLY A 310 -11.80 -0.80 4.77
C GLY A 310 -10.81 -1.94 4.90
N GLY A 311 -11.31 -3.17 4.84
CA GLY A 311 -10.50 -4.38 4.92
C GLY A 311 -9.82 -4.66 6.27
N THR A 312 -8.89 -5.61 6.24
CA THR A 312 -7.98 -5.96 7.34
C THR A 312 -6.56 -5.67 6.88
N VAL A 313 -5.82 -4.87 7.65
CA VAL A 313 -4.41 -4.53 7.40
C VAL A 313 -3.60 -4.95 8.61
N GLU A 314 -2.69 -5.90 8.43
CA GLU A 314 -1.77 -6.38 9.47
C GLU A 314 -0.34 -6.12 9.01
N VAL A 315 0.42 -5.33 9.76
CA VAL A 315 1.79 -4.93 9.39
C VAL A 315 2.75 -5.29 10.51
N THR A 316 3.80 -6.04 10.16
CA THR A 316 4.97 -6.25 11.02
C THR A 316 6.20 -5.70 10.31
N ALA A 317 6.74 -4.60 10.83
CA ALA A 317 7.89 -3.89 10.26
C ALA A 317 9.02 -3.80 11.29
N SER A 318 10.27 -3.78 10.82
CA SER A 318 11.45 -3.64 11.69
C SER A 318 11.82 -2.18 11.96
N GLU A 319 11.34 -1.27 11.13
CA GLU A 319 11.36 0.18 11.26
C GLU A 319 9.90 0.65 11.33
N ASP A 320 9.47 1.49 10.39
CA ASP A 320 8.17 2.16 10.45
C ASP A 320 7.03 1.27 9.97
N GLY A 321 5.89 1.35 10.65
CA GLY A 321 4.72 0.56 10.28
C GLY A 321 4.02 1.12 9.05
N LEU A 322 3.58 2.37 9.13
CA LEU A 322 3.04 3.14 8.00
C LEU A 322 3.87 4.41 7.88
N ASN A 323 4.46 4.66 6.71
CA ASN A 323 5.28 5.84 6.47
C ASN A 323 4.73 6.67 5.30
N ALA A 324 4.09 7.80 5.63
CA ALA A 324 3.63 8.75 4.62
C ALA A 324 4.67 9.85 4.37
N THR A 325 5.33 9.83 3.21
CA THR A 325 6.45 10.71 2.87
C THR A 325 6.59 10.97 1.35
N THR A 326 7.20 12.09 0.95
CA THR A 326 7.70 12.27 -0.44
C THR A 326 9.18 11.95 -0.60
N THR A 327 9.89 11.74 0.50
CA THR A 327 11.32 11.43 0.47
C THR A 327 11.46 9.92 0.49
N LYS A 328 11.90 9.33 -0.62
CA LYS A 328 12.35 7.94 -0.66
C LYS A 328 13.78 7.89 -0.16
N THR A 329 14.05 7.02 0.81
CA THR A 329 15.40 6.69 1.24
C THR A 329 15.80 5.37 0.62
N ASP A 330 15.86 5.33 -0.71
CA ASP A 330 16.37 4.16 -1.42
C ASP A 330 17.84 3.98 -1.03
N THR A 331 18.10 2.97 -0.20
CA THR A 331 19.47 2.54 0.12
C THR A 331 19.99 1.46 -0.83
N GLU A 332 19.11 0.97 -1.73
CA GLU A 332 19.40 -0.10 -2.68
C GLU A 332 19.72 0.43 -4.10
N ASP A 333 19.16 1.57 -4.51
CA ASP A 333 19.45 2.14 -5.84
C ASP A 333 20.64 3.11 -5.80
N ALA A 334 21.84 2.55 -5.96
CA ALA A 334 23.09 3.32 -5.96
C ALA A 334 23.28 4.19 -7.23
N ASP A 335 22.37 4.12 -8.20
CA ASP A 335 22.56 4.72 -9.53
C ASP A 335 21.69 5.95 -9.84
N ASP A 336 20.63 6.25 -9.06
CA ASP A 336 19.90 7.52 -9.19
C ASP A 336 20.35 8.60 -8.20
N ALA A 337 21.52 9.17 -8.48
CA ALA A 337 22.08 10.27 -7.72
C ALA A 337 21.40 11.64 -7.96
N ASP A 338 20.29 11.74 -8.72
CA ASP A 338 19.66 13.04 -9.04
C ASP A 338 18.45 13.38 -8.14
N SER A 339 17.80 12.39 -7.51
CA SER A 339 16.66 12.63 -6.59
C SER A 339 17.07 13.17 -5.21
N ALA A 340 18.36 13.15 -4.88
CA ALA A 340 18.89 13.73 -3.63
C ALA A 340 18.97 15.28 -3.61
N ALA A 341 18.45 15.98 -4.62
CA ALA A 341 18.58 17.44 -4.76
C ALA A 341 17.69 18.28 -3.80
N GLY A 342 16.90 17.65 -2.92
CA GLY A 342 16.00 18.33 -1.98
C GLY A 342 16.51 18.46 -0.54
N ALA A 343 17.46 17.62 -0.11
CA ALA A 343 17.90 17.56 1.28
C ALA A 343 18.72 18.80 1.68
N GLN A 344 18.03 19.86 2.12
CA GLN A 344 18.65 21.00 2.79
C GLN A 344 19.38 20.46 4.03
N GLN A 345 20.72 20.41 3.94
CA GLN A 345 21.60 20.12 5.06
C GLN A 345 21.32 21.11 6.20
N GLN A 346 20.51 20.68 7.18
CA GLN A 346 20.16 21.51 8.32
C GLN A 346 21.38 21.69 9.23
N GLY A 347 21.71 22.96 9.49
CA GLY A 347 22.78 23.35 10.39
C GLY A 347 22.48 22.96 11.85
N PRO A 348 23.46 23.15 12.77
CA PRO A 348 23.31 22.75 14.16
C PRO A 348 22.33 23.69 14.91
N GLY A 349 21.05 23.35 14.86
CA GLY A 349 19.98 24.02 15.60
C GLY A 349 18.66 23.32 15.36
N GLY A 350 18.23 22.48 16.32
CA GLY A 350 17.01 21.69 16.25
C GLY A 350 15.74 22.53 16.08
N GLY A 351 15.23 22.54 14.86
CA GLY A 351 13.81 22.72 14.56
C GLY A 351 13.25 21.38 14.11
N GLY A 352 12.01 21.06 14.50
CA GLY A 352 11.35 19.85 14.01
C GLY A 352 11.26 19.83 12.48
N GLU A 353 11.13 18.63 11.92
CA GLU A 353 10.86 18.39 10.51
C GLU A 353 9.64 19.23 10.05
N ALA A 354 9.70 19.78 8.84
CA ALA A 354 8.63 20.63 8.32
C ALA A 354 7.48 19.77 7.77
N VAL A 355 6.24 20.24 7.94
CA VAL A 355 5.06 19.60 7.31
C VAL A 355 5.21 19.62 5.79
N GLN A 356 5.21 18.45 5.17
CA GLN A 356 5.23 18.27 3.72
C GLN A 356 3.82 18.44 3.14
N ASP A 357 3.69 19.27 2.11
CA ASP A 357 2.40 19.56 1.48
C ASP A 357 1.92 18.38 0.63
N GLY A 358 0.64 18.02 0.76
CA GLY A 358 0.04 16.89 0.06
C GLY A 358 0.50 15.50 0.53
N VAL A 359 1.23 15.41 1.65
CA VAL A 359 1.53 14.15 2.34
C VAL A 359 0.43 13.89 3.37
N LEU A 360 -0.18 12.71 3.33
CA LEU A 360 -1.35 12.38 4.15
C LEU A 360 -1.34 10.92 4.57
N LEU A 361 -1.63 10.68 5.84
CA LEU A 361 -2.00 9.36 6.35
C LEU A 361 -3.47 9.40 6.81
N THR A 362 -4.32 8.59 6.20
CA THR A 362 -5.76 8.59 6.49
C THR A 362 -6.28 7.20 6.78
N ILE A 363 -6.94 7.04 7.93
CA ILE A 363 -7.65 5.81 8.29
C ILE A 363 -9.11 6.15 8.54
N SER A 364 -9.98 5.70 7.64
CA SER A 364 -11.42 5.99 7.69
C SER A 364 -12.30 4.77 8.01
N GLY A 365 -11.73 3.56 7.95
CA GLY A 365 -12.39 2.30 8.25
C GLY A 365 -11.39 1.16 8.41
N GLY A 366 -11.90 -0.07 8.38
CA GLY A 366 -11.08 -1.29 8.47
C GLY A 366 -10.65 -1.70 9.88
N GLU A 367 -9.95 -2.83 9.96
CA GLU A 367 -9.18 -3.30 11.12
C GLU A 367 -7.70 -3.18 10.77
N VAL A 368 -6.99 -2.30 11.48
CA VAL A 368 -5.58 -1.99 11.23
C VAL A 368 -4.78 -2.37 12.46
N HIS A 369 -3.83 -3.30 12.30
CA HIS A 369 -2.88 -3.68 13.33
C HIS A 369 -1.45 -3.47 12.82
N VAL A 370 -0.69 -2.66 13.55
CA VAL A 370 0.70 -2.34 13.23
C VAL A 370 1.60 -2.76 14.39
N ASP A 371 2.60 -3.58 14.10
CA ASP A 371 3.71 -3.95 14.99
C ASP A 371 5.02 -3.44 14.37
N ALA A 372 5.50 -2.30 14.85
CA ALA A 372 6.62 -1.55 14.29
C ALA A 372 7.85 -1.57 15.20
N GLY A 373 9.03 -1.60 14.60
CA GLY A 373 10.31 -1.52 15.32
C GLY A 373 10.81 -0.09 15.55
N ALA A 374 10.24 0.90 14.87
CA ALA A 374 10.43 2.33 15.06
C ALA A 374 9.06 3.03 15.20
N ASP A 375 8.67 3.91 14.29
CA ASP A 375 7.39 4.61 14.35
C ASP A 375 6.21 3.72 13.94
N GLY A 376 5.12 3.80 14.70
CA GLY A 376 3.94 3.02 14.39
C GLY A 376 3.20 3.60 13.18
N LEU A 377 2.69 4.82 13.36
CA LEU A 377 2.16 5.65 12.28
C LEU A 377 3.13 6.81 12.11
N ASP A 378 3.88 6.87 11.02
CA ASP A 378 4.71 8.01 10.65
C ASP A 378 4.10 8.78 9.47
N THR A 379 4.13 10.09 9.59
CA THR A 379 3.82 10.96 8.46
C THR A 379 4.58 12.28 8.52
N ASN A 380 5.23 12.57 7.40
CA ASN A 380 5.80 13.89 7.18
C ASN A 380 4.74 14.97 6.91
N GLY A 381 3.46 14.61 6.84
CA GLY A 381 2.31 15.48 6.61
C GLY A 381 1.31 15.44 7.77
N ASN A 382 0.02 15.33 7.45
CA ASN A 382 -1.05 15.24 8.45
C ASN A 382 -1.59 13.81 8.54
N ALA A 383 -2.02 13.41 9.75
CA ALA A 383 -2.73 12.16 9.98
C ALA A 383 -4.21 12.42 10.31
N THR A 384 -5.13 11.65 9.72
CA THR A 384 -6.57 11.75 9.99
C THR A 384 -7.18 10.38 10.26
N LEU A 385 -7.85 10.24 11.40
CA LEU A 385 -8.58 9.04 11.78
C LEU A 385 -10.08 9.38 11.92
N THR A 386 -10.93 8.80 11.08
CA THR A 386 -12.39 9.04 11.08
C THR A 386 -13.22 7.79 11.37
N GLY A 387 -12.59 6.62 11.42
CA GLY A 387 -13.28 5.34 11.63
C GLY A 387 -12.29 4.18 11.75
N GLY A 388 -12.82 2.96 11.76
CA GLY A 388 -12.03 1.73 11.90
C GLY A 388 -11.66 1.39 13.35
N THR A 389 -10.95 0.26 13.49
CA THR A 389 -10.28 -0.16 14.72
C THR A 389 -8.79 -0.17 14.42
N VAL A 390 -8.02 0.70 15.08
CA VAL A 390 -6.59 0.89 14.86
C VAL A 390 -5.85 0.50 16.14
N VAL A 391 -4.97 -0.48 16.01
CA VAL A 391 -4.08 -0.96 17.07
C VAL A 391 -2.65 -0.77 16.59
N VAL A 392 -1.85 -0.06 17.38
CA VAL A 392 -0.44 0.19 17.06
C VAL A 392 0.41 -0.22 18.25
N ASP A 393 1.38 -1.07 17.99
CA ASP A 393 2.45 -1.42 18.91
C ASP A 393 3.77 -1.01 18.27
N SER A 394 4.43 -0.02 18.83
CA SER A 394 5.71 0.45 18.33
C SER A 394 6.77 0.41 19.41
N ALA A 395 8.03 0.28 19.01
CA ALA A 395 9.12 0.19 19.97
C ALA A 395 9.35 1.54 20.68
N ALA A 396 9.44 1.54 22.01
CA ALA A 396 9.85 2.73 22.78
C ALA A 396 11.38 2.89 22.81
N ARG A 397 12.05 3.01 21.65
CA ARG A 397 13.52 3.07 21.55
C ARG A 397 14.12 4.41 22.02
N GLY A 398 13.30 5.47 22.04
CA GLY A 398 13.76 6.83 22.30
C GLY A 398 14.55 7.38 21.12
N GLY A 399 14.69 8.71 21.05
CA GLY A 399 15.38 9.35 19.93
C GLY A 399 14.45 10.11 18.99
N GLY A 400 13.14 9.95 19.09
CA GLY A 400 12.16 10.64 18.22
C GLY A 400 10.92 9.78 18.05
N ASP A 401 11.14 8.47 17.97
CA ASP A 401 10.14 7.47 17.64
C ASP A 401 8.99 7.40 18.66
N GLY A 402 7.79 7.19 18.16
CA GLY A 402 6.53 7.10 18.85
C GLY A 402 5.57 6.11 18.22
N SER A 403 4.49 5.84 18.94
CA SER A 403 3.37 5.07 18.38
C SER A 403 2.62 5.86 17.30
N ILE A 404 2.72 7.18 17.35
CA ILE A 404 2.30 8.11 16.31
C ILE A 404 3.36 9.21 16.24
N ASP A 405 3.99 9.36 15.07
CA ASP A 405 4.75 10.54 14.69
C ASP A 405 4.08 11.22 13.50
N ALA A 406 3.94 12.53 13.62
CA ALA A 406 3.44 13.36 12.55
C ALA A 406 4.14 14.72 12.64
N ASN A 407 4.57 15.23 11.50
CA ASN A 407 5.06 16.60 11.42
C ASN A 407 3.92 17.61 11.51
N GLY A 408 2.74 17.24 10.97
CA GLY A 408 1.53 18.03 10.95
C GLY A 408 0.54 17.70 12.06
N GLU A 409 -0.74 17.93 11.77
CA GLU A 409 -1.82 17.65 12.69
C GLU A 409 -2.23 16.18 12.66
N VAL A 410 -2.50 15.61 13.84
CA VAL A 410 -3.22 14.35 14.00
C VAL A 410 -4.65 14.66 14.39
N VAL A 411 -5.63 14.33 13.57
CA VAL A 411 -7.06 14.60 13.83
C VAL A 411 -7.81 13.30 14.03
N VAL A 412 -8.48 13.14 15.18
CA VAL A 412 -9.32 11.97 15.46
C VAL A 412 -10.78 12.39 15.63
N SER A 413 -11.65 11.83 14.79
CA SER A 413 -13.08 12.20 14.73
C SER A 413 -14.04 11.01 14.79
N GLY A 414 -13.53 9.79 14.75
CA GLY A 414 -14.30 8.54 14.78
C GLY A 414 -13.41 7.33 14.96
N GLY A 415 -14.02 6.16 15.16
CA GLY A 415 -13.32 4.88 15.29
C GLY A 415 -12.79 4.58 16.69
N THR A 416 -11.96 3.55 16.79
CA THR A 416 -11.20 3.18 17.98
C THR A 416 -9.72 3.21 17.65
N LEU A 417 -8.92 3.84 18.50
CA LEU A 417 -7.47 3.88 18.45
C LEU A 417 -6.92 3.41 19.80
N ILE A 418 -5.99 2.46 19.78
CA ILE A 418 -5.06 2.22 20.87
C ILE A 418 -3.65 2.06 20.30
N ALA A 419 -2.76 2.95 20.69
CA ALA A 419 -1.39 3.00 20.23
C ALA A 419 -0.47 2.99 21.45
N VAL A 420 0.40 2.00 21.54
CA VAL A 420 1.39 1.87 22.61
C VAL A 420 2.79 1.93 22.02
N GLY A 421 3.72 2.58 22.73
CA GLY A 421 5.13 2.67 22.34
C GLY A 421 5.82 3.87 22.97
N GLY A 422 6.52 4.64 22.15
CA GLY A 422 6.93 6.00 22.48
C GLY A 422 5.77 7.00 22.32
N LEU A 423 5.98 8.24 22.78
CA LEU A 423 5.06 9.36 22.59
C LEU A 423 5.78 10.52 21.90
N SER A 424 5.70 10.56 20.57
CA SER A 424 6.21 11.68 19.75
C SER A 424 5.13 12.72 19.52
N THR A 425 3.96 12.28 19.05
CA THR A 425 2.85 13.14 18.68
C THR A 425 1.54 12.69 19.33
N ALA A 426 0.65 13.64 19.61
CA ALA A 426 -0.68 13.39 20.15
C ALA A 426 -1.75 13.97 19.22
N PRO A 427 -2.99 13.42 19.26
CA PRO A 427 -4.10 14.04 18.57
C PRO A 427 -4.27 15.51 18.96
N THR A 428 -4.70 16.32 18.01
CA THR A 428 -4.91 17.74 18.20
C THR A 428 -6.06 18.03 19.16
N THR A 429 -5.98 19.13 19.89
CA THR A 429 -7.04 19.56 20.84
C THR A 429 -8.36 19.93 20.16
N THR A 430 -8.36 20.11 18.84
CA THR A 430 -9.53 20.36 17.99
C THR A 430 -10.18 19.07 17.48
N SER A 431 -9.60 17.90 17.76
CA SER A 431 -10.17 16.58 17.43
C SER A 431 -11.59 16.44 18.01
N PRO A 432 -12.60 16.11 17.18
CA PRO A 432 -13.98 15.97 17.64
C PRO A 432 -14.23 14.80 18.60
N GLN A 433 -13.46 13.72 18.49
CA GLN A 433 -13.54 12.57 19.38
C GLN A 433 -12.57 12.72 20.55
N GLY A 434 -12.96 12.31 21.76
CA GLY A 434 -12.09 12.35 22.92
C GLY A 434 -10.91 11.41 22.78
N TRP A 435 -9.76 11.83 23.29
CA TRP A 435 -8.52 11.09 23.21
C TRP A 435 -7.67 11.24 24.47
N ILE A 436 -6.82 10.25 24.72
CA ILE A 436 -5.78 10.20 25.74
C ILE A 436 -4.43 10.17 25.03
N ALA A 437 -3.44 10.90 25.54
CA ALA A 437 -2.04 10.72 25.18
C ALA A 437 -1.17 10.98 26.41
N ALA A 438 -0.49 9.95 26.91
CA ALA A 438 0.26 10.04 28.15
C ALA A 438 1.46 9.09 28.22
N THR A 439 2.53 9.57 28.84
CA THR A 439 3.63 8.72 29.30
C THR A 439 3.21 7.97 30.56
N LEU A 440 3.46 6.66 30.58
CA LEU A 440 3.22 5.79 31.73
C LEU A 440 4.28 6.06 32.81
N SER A 441 3.90 6.08 34.09
CA SER A 441 4.86 6.20 35.19
C SER A 441 5.71 4.95 35.38
N THR A 442 5.28 3.83 34.80
CA THR A 442 5.95 2.55 34.77
C THR A 442 5.91 2.03 33.34
N THR A 443 7.07 1.74 32.75
CA THR A 443 7.17 1.05 31.46
C THR A 443 6.43 -0.28 31.54
N ALA A 444 5.61 -0.59 30.52
CA ALA A 444 5.03 -1.92 30.37
C ALA A 444 5.98 -2.76 29.51
N GLU A 445 6.34 -3.94 30.00
CA GLU A 445 7.16 -4.90 29.26
C GLU A 445 6.29 -5.71 28.29
N ALA A 446 6.95 -6.36 27.32
CA ALA A 446 6.27 -7.27 26.40
C ALA A 446 5.46 -8.35 27.17
N GLY A 447 4.21 -8.52 26.74
CA GLY A 447 3.19 -9.39 27.33
C GLY A 447 2.36 -8.75 28.43
N GLN A 448 2.67 -7.53 28.88
CA GLN A 448 1.89 -6.83 29.90
C GLN A 448 0.73 -6.03 29.29
N GLU A 449 -0.38 -5.94 30.01
CA GLU A 449 -1.56 -5.19 29.59
C GLU A 449 -1.45 -3.71 29.99
N VAL A 450 -1.55 -2.82 29.01
CA VAL A 450 -1.75 -1.37 29.23
C VAL A 450 -3.25 -1.09 29.14
N SER A 451 -3.80 -0.50 30.19
CA SER A 451 -5.25 -0.24 30.32
C SER A 451 -5.54 1.22 30.66
N VAL A 452 -6.58 1.77 30.03
CA VAL A 452 -7.15 3.09 30.29
C VAL A 452 -8.51 2.90 30.95
N LEU A 453 -8.68 3.46 32.14
CA LEU A 453 -9.87 3.28 32.96
C LEU A 453 -10.57 4.62 33.23
N ASP A 454 -11.90 4.62 33.17
CA ASP A 454 -12.72 5.77 33.59
C ASP A 454 -12.69 5.98 35.12
N ALA A 455 -13.36 7.03 35.61
CA ALA A 455 -13.45 7.34 37.04
C ALA A 455 -14.16 6.27 37.89
N ASN A 456 -14.89 5.33 37.27
CA ASN A 456 -15.56 4.22 37.94
C ASN A 456 -14.70 2.94 37.95
N GLY A 457 -13.53 2.94 37.29
CA GLY A 457 -12.69 1.76 37.09
C GLY A 457 -13.13 0.88 35.92
N THR A 458 -13.93 1.40 34.99
CA THR A 458 -14.30 0.71 33.74
C THR A 458 -13.19 0.88 32.72
N VAL A 459 -12.67 -0.22 32.18
CA VAL A 459 -11.70 -0.19 31.07
C VAL A 459 -12.39 0.34 29.81
N VAL A 460 -11.84 1.41 29.23
CA VAL A 460 -12.34 2.04 27.99
C VAL A 460 -11.41 1.80 26.79
N ALA A 461 -10.17 1.39 27.05
CA ALA A 461 -9.22 0.89 26.07
C ALA A 461 -8.18 0.01 26.78
N SER A 462 -7.75 -1.08 26.16
CA SER A 462 -6.70 -1.94 26.70
C SER A 462 -5.99 -2.69 25.59
N TYR A 463 -4.68 -2.89 25.73
CA TYR A 463 -3.89 -3.66 24.79
C TYR A 463 -2.73 -4.35 25.50
N ALA A 464 -2.47 -5.60 25.13
CA ALA A 464 -1.32 -6.36 25.62
C ALA A 464 -0.13 -6.06 24.72
N ALA A 465 0.81 -5.27 25.21
CA ALA A 465 1.96 -4.85 24.42
C ALA A 465 2.81 -6.07 24.01
N THR A 466 3.14 -6.20 22.73
CA THR A 466 4.08 -7.17 22.17
C THR A 466 5.52 -6.69 22.36
N ARG A 467 5.72 -5.39 22.60
CA ARG A 467 7.03 -4.76 22.88
C ARG A 467 7.03 -3.97 24.19
N SER A 468 8.21 -3.52 24.60
CA SER A 468 8.34 -2.62 25.76
C SER A 468 7.81 -1.24 25.37
N THR A 469 6.85 -0.72 26.13
CA THR A 469 6.17 0.55 25.87
C THR A 469 6.24 1.50 27.06
N SER A 470 6.36 2.79 26.78
CA SER A 470 6.45 3.85 27.79
C SER A 470 5.27 4.81 27.76
N ALA A 471 4.36 4.66 26.80
CA ALA A 471 3.25 5.58 26.59
C ALA A 471 2.04 4.89 25.95
N VAL A 472 0.91 5.57 26.07
CA VAL A 472 -0.34 5.19 25.42
C VAL A 472 -0.99 6.41 24.78
N VAL A 473 -1.44 6.25 23.54
CA VAL A 473 -2.42 7.11 22.89
C VAL A 473 -3.68 6.28 22.67
N ALA A 474 -4.83 6.78 23.08
CA ALA A 474 -6.10 6.08 22.91
C ALA A 474 -7.21 7.04 22.52
N SER A 475 -8.13 6.60 21.67
CA SER A 475 -9.35 7.33 21.36
C SER A 475 -10.49 6.36 21.09
N SER A 476 -11.68 6.68 21.61
CA SER A 476 -12.89 5.91 21.36
C SER A 476 -14.12 6.78 21.69
N GLY A 477 -15.31 6.29 21.33
CA GLY A 477 -16.57 6.94 21.73
C GLY A 477 -16.82 6.95 23.24
N ASP A 478 -16.07 6.17 24.01
CA ASP A 478 -16.17 6.09 25.48
C ASP A 478 -15.21 7.07 26.20
N ILE A 479 -14.35 7.77 25.45
CA ILE A 479 -13.45 8.79 25.97
C ILE A 479 -14.09 10.18 25.81
N THR A 480 -14.29 10.88 26.92
CA THR A 480 -14.91 12.21 26.96
C THR A 480 -13.86 13.28 27.30
N THR A 481 -13.63 14.22 26.38
CA THR A 481 -12.69 15.34 26.57
C THR A 481 -12.96 16.12 27.86
N GLY A 482 -11.89 16.38 28.63
CA GLY A 482 -11.92 17.09 29.91
C GLY A 482 -12.18 16.20 31.13
N GLU A 483 -12.51 14.92 30.95
CA GLU A 483 -12.60 13.96 32.06
C GLU A 483 -11.24 13.34 32.38
N SER A 484 -11.09 12.88 33.63
CA SER A 484 -9.85 12.25 34.11
C SER A 484 -9.95 10.72 33.98
N TYR A 485 -8.88 10.12 33.51
CA TYR A 485 -8.72 8.68 33.33
C TYR A 485 -7.50 8.18 34.10
N ASN A 486 -7.58 6.95 34.60
CA ASN A 486 -6.47 6.25 35.23
C ASN A 486 -5.80 5.35 34.19
N LEU A 487 -4.47 5.25 34.28
CA LEU A 487 -3.66 4.37 33.46
C LEU A 487 -3.15 3.24 34.35
N GLU A 488 -3.22 2.00 33.87
CA GLU A 488 -2.70 0.83 34.57
C GLU A 488 -1.79 0.01 33.66
N VAL A 489 -0.76 -0.59 34.26
CA VAL A 489 0.07 -1.65 33.67
C VAL A 489 -0.11 -2.92 34.49
N ASP A 490 -0.66 -3.98 33.91
CA ASP A 490 -1.06 -5.22 34.59
C ASP A 490 -1.86 -4.97 35.88
N GLY A 491 -2.80 -4.02 35.83
CA GLY A 491 -3.63 -3.62 36.98
C GLY A 491 -2.90 -2.85 38.08
N THR A 492 -1.66 -2.40 37.82
CA THR A 492 -0.91 -1.52 38.72
C THR A 492 -0.99 -0.08 38.22
N ASP A 493 -1.28 0.86 39.11
CA ASP A 493 -1.32 2.30 38.82
C ASP A 493 -0.06 2.76 38.05
N ALA A 494 -0.31 3.35 36.88
CA ALA A 494 0.69 3.84 35.94
C ALA A 494 0.46 5.34 35.59
N GLY A 495 -0.43 6.02 36.33
CA GLY A 495 -0.65 7.46 36.21
C GLY A 495 -2.11 7.84 35.99
N THR A 496 -2.33 9.15 35.83
CA THR A 496 -3.64 9.74 35.56
C THR A 496 -3.50 10.82 34.50
N VAL A 497 -4.50 10.96 33.64
CA VAL A 497 -4.49 11.88 32.50
C VAL A 497 -5.87 12.49 32.28
N THR A 498 -5.91 13.76 31.87
CA THR A 498 -7.15 14.41 31.42
C THR A 498 -7.29 14.23 29.92
N ALA A 499 -8.43 13.72 29.46
CA ALA A 499 -8.68 13.55 28.03
C ALA A 499 -8.66 14.89 27.28
N GLY A 500 -8.05 14.90 26.09
CA GLY A 500 -7.87 16.10 25.26
C GLY A 500 -6.74 17.03 25.70
N GLU A 501 -5.98 16.67 26.73
CA GLU A 501 -4.80 17.40 27.17
C GLU A 501 -3.54 16.56 26.89
N PHE A 502 -2.55 17.18 26.24
CA PHE A 502 -1.24 16.57 26.08
C PHE A 502 -0.34 16.92 27.27
N THR A 503 0.04 15.92 28.06
CA THR A 503 0.98 16.10 29.18
C THR A 503 2.35 15.51 28.84
N GLY A 504 2.97 15.99 27.75
CA GLY A 504 4.35 15.68 27.41
C GLY A 504 5.33 16.62 28.14
N GLY A 505 5.83 16.17 29.30
CA GLY A 505 6.94 16.80 30.03
C GLY A 505 6.58 17.22 31.46
N GLY A 506 7.19 16.56 32.45
CA GLY A 506 6.98 16.80 33.89
C GLY A 506 7.16 18.28 34.33
N PRO A 507 6.74 18.59 35.58
CA PRO A 507 6.38 19.95 35.99
C PRO A 507 7.58 20.91 36.04
N GLY A 508 7.79 21.66 34.95
CA GLY A 508 8.72 22.77 34.93
C GLY A 508 9.14 23.23 33.53
N GLY A 509 8.25 23.86 32.76
CA GLY A 509 8.71 24.53 31.54
C GLY A 509 7.61 25.04 30.63
N GLY A 510 7.01 26.19 30.97
CA GLY A 510 6.41 27.02 29.93
C GLY A 510 7.52 27.54 29.02
N GLY A 511 7.41 27.29 27.72
CA GLY A 511 8.30 27.85 26.71
C GLY A 511 8.70 26.79 25.70
N GLY A 512 8.26 26.97 24.46
CA GLY A 512 8.58 26.09 23.34
C GLY A 512 10.07 25.74 23.27
N GLY A 513 10.33 24.44 23.25
CA GLY A 513 11.62 23.85 22.94
C GLY A 513 11.30 22.59 22.17
N GLY A 514 11.66 22.57 20.89
CA GLY A 514 11.48 21.42 20.01
C GLY A 514 12.13 20.19 20.63
N PHE A 515 11.39 19.09 20.58
CA PHE A 515 11.94 17.77 20.83
C PHE A 515 12.90 17.45 19.67
N ASP A 516 14.08 16.96 20.04
CA ASP A 516 15.08 16.39 19.13
C ASP A 516 14.46 15.08 18.61
N ARG A 517 13.78 15.16 17.46
CA ARG A 517 13.26 14.02 16.72
C ARG A 517 14.41 13.45 15.88
N GLY A 518 14.52 12.13 15.90
CA GLY A 518 15.59 11.36 15.29
C GLY A 518 15.60 11.59 13.80
N ARG A 519 16.76 11.38 13.20
CA ARG A 519 16.89 11.34 11.74
C ARG A 519 16.41 9.96 11.25
N PRO A 520 15.97 9.88 9.98
CA PRO A 520 15.66 8.61 9.32
C PRO A 520 16.79 7.60 9.50
#